data_AF-A0A1W9WF13-F1
#
_entry.id   AF-A0A1W9WF13-F1
#
_cell.length_a   1.000
_cell.length_b   1.000
_cell.length_c   1.000
_cell.angle_alpha   90.00
_cell.angle_beta   90.00
_cell.angle_gamma   90.00
#
_symmetry.space_group_name_H-M   'P 1'
#
loop_
_entity.id
_entity.type
_entity.pdbx_description
1 polymer ?
#
loop_
_entity_poly.entity_id
_entity_poly.type
_entity_poly.pdbx_seq_one_letter_code
_entity_poly.pdbx_strand_id
1 'polypeptide(L)'
;MEIMVQETTALGIRFRFSQRVVLERNQEEVESPWGKISVKRVIQGESTRLLPEYDVCREIALKNNIPLRDIYQWINSLNCKE
;
A
#
# COMPACT_ATOMS: atom_id res chain seq x y z
N MET A 1 16.52 -12.05 14.69
CA MET A 1 16.74 -11.38 15.99
C MET A 1 18.14 -10.79 16.09
N GLU A 2 19.12 -11.34 15.37
CA GLU A 2 20.50 -10.86 15.30
C GLU A 2 20.65 -9.36 15.00
N ILE A 3 19.99 -8.85 13.94
CA ILE A 3 20.03 -7.42 13.56
C ILE A 3 19.65 -6.51 14.73
N MET A 4 18.63 -6.87 15.51
CA MET A 4 18.17 -6.05 16.63
C MET A 4 19.20 -5.96 17.77
N VAL A 5 20.02 -6.99 17.95
CA VAL A 5 21.09 -6.98 18.97
C VAL A 5 22.36 -6.31 18.46
N GLN A 6 22.67 -6.46 17.17
CA GLN A 6 23.86 -5.85 16.55
C GLN A 6 23.71 -4.34 16.37
N GLU A 7 22.54 -3.88 15.96
CA GLU A 7 22.32 -2.48 15.55
C GLU A 7 21.72 -1.61 16.66
N THR A 8 21.47 -2.17 17.85
CA THR A 8 20.92 -1.43 18.98
C THR A 8 21.66 -1.73 20.28
N THR A 9 21.43 -0.92 21.31
CA THR A 9 21.97 -1.16 22.66
C THR A 9 21.15 -2.17 23.48
N ALA A 10 20.20 -2.87 22.85
CA ALA A 10 19.35 -3.83 23.53
C ALA A 10 20.16 -5.04 24.01
N LEU A 11 20.12 -5.30 25.32
CA LEU A 11 20.79 -6.45 25.95
C LEU A 11 20.02 -7.78 25.78
N GLY A 12 18.79 -7.72 25.27
CA GLY A 12 17.94 -8.90 25.07
C GLY A 12 16.61 -8.55 24.43
N ILE A 13 15.92 -9.55 23.89
CA ILE A 13 14.67 -9.39 23.13
C ILE A 13 13.57 -10.26 23.75
N ARG A 14 12.38 -9.69 23.93
CA ARG A 14 11.16 -10.41 24.32
C ARG A 14 10.28 -10.58 23.09
N PHE A 15 9.82 -11.81 22.81
CA PHE A 15 8.93 -12.09 21.68
C PHE A 15 7.77 -13.01 22.08
N ARG A 16 6.69 -12.94 21.31
CA ARG A 16 5.45 -13.73 21.47
C ARG A 16 4.94 -14.11 20.08
N PHE A 17 4.40 -15.32 19.94
CA PHE A 17 3.68 -15.70 18.73
C PHE A 17 2.26 -15.14 18.77
N SER A 18 1.72 -14.78 17.60
CA SER A 18 0.34 -14.32 17.44
C SER A 18 -0.23 -14.88 16.15
N GLN A 19 -1.49 -15.28 16.19
CA GLN A 19 -2.24 -15.63 14.99
C GLN A 19 -2.81 -14.35 14.36
N ARG A 20 -2.87 -14.34 13.03
CA ARG A 20 -3.42 -13.21 12.26
C ARG A 20 -4.19 -13.76 11.07
N VAL A 21 -5.41 -13.23 10.88
CA VAL A 21 -6.15 -13.38 9.62
C VAL A 21 -5.74 -12.23 8.70
N VAL A 22 -5.39 -12.56 7.46
CA VAL A 22 -4.92 -11.60 6.46
C VAL A 22 -5.84 -11.70 5.26
N LEU A 23 -6.39 -10.56 4.82
CA LEU A 23 -7.15 -10.50 3.57
C LEU A 23 -6.24 -10.82 2.38
N GLU A 24 -6.78 -11.57 1.43
CA GLU A 24 -6.11 -11.81 0.16
C GLU A 24 -5.88 -10.48 -0.55
N ARG A 25 -4.68 -10.31 -1.10
CA ARG A 25 -4.29 -9.08 -1.78
C ARG A 25 -3.27 -9.37 -2.85
N ASN A 26 -3.32 -8.61 -3.93
CA ASN A 26 -2.35 -8.63 -5.00
C ASN A 26 -2.09 -7.21 -5.52
N GLN A 27 -1.11 -7.11 -6.41
CA GLN A 27 -0.80 -5.89 -7.12
C GLN A 27 -1.59 -5.85 -8.42
N GLU A 28 -2.21 -4.73 -8.73
CA GLU A 28 -2.99 -4.50 -9.94
C GLU A 28 -2.50 -3.22 -10.62
N GLU A 29 -2.40 -3.23 -11.95
CA GLU A 29 -2.09 -2.02 -12.73
C GLU A 29 -3.39 -1.37 -13.21
N VAL A 30 -3.54 -0.07 -12.99
CA VAL A 30 -4.67 0.73 -13.51
C VAL A 30 -4.17 1.84 -14.42
N GLU A 31 -4.90 2.09 -15.50
CA GLU A 31 -4.68 3.24 -16.38
C GLU A 31 -5.17 4.51 -15.70
N SER A 32 -4.29 5.50 -15.55
CA SER A 32 -4.61 6.80 -14.94
C SER A 32 -4.30 7.97 -15.87
N PRO A 33 -4.80 9.19 -15.56
CA PRO A 33 -4.42 10.41 -16.27
C PRO A 33 -2.91 10.68 -16.30
N TRP A 34 -2.14 10.06 -15.41
CA TRP A 34 -0.70 10.26 -15.26
C TRP A 34 0.13 9.06 -15.74
N GLY A 35 -0.51 8.11 -16.43
CA GLY A 35 0.06 6.84 -16.89
C GLY A 35 -0.36 5.65 -16.03
N LYS A 36 0.23 4.49 -16.28
CA LYS A 36 -0.05 3.27 -15.50
C LYS A 36 0.37 3.44 -14.05
N ILE A 37 -0.52 3.09 -13.14
CA ILE A 37 -0.28 3.12 -11.69
C ILE A 37 -0.46 1.71 -11.14
N SER A 38 0.54 1.25 -10.42
CA SER A 38 0.42 0.05 -9.59
C SER A 38 -0.33 0.36 -8.30
N VAL A 39 -1.43 -0.35 -8.05
CA VAL A 39 -2.27 -0.23 -6.85
C VAL A 39 -2.36 -1.57 -6.13
N LYS A 40 -2.66 -1.52 -4.83
CA LYS A 40 -2.90 -2.71 -4.02
C LYS A 40 -4.37 -3.09 -4.09
N ARG A 41 -4.67 -4.22 -4.71
CA ARG A 41 -6.02 -4.79 -4.73
C ARG A 41 -6.20 -5.70 -3.53
N VAL A 42 -7.23 -5.45 -2.74
CA VAL A 42 -7.59 -6.28 -1.57
C VAL A 42 -8.94 -6.91 -1.82
N ILE A 43 -9.02 -8.22 -1.59
CA ILE A 43 -10.22 -9.04 -1.79
C ILE A 43 -10.84 -9.31 -0.42
N GLN A 44 -12.15 -9.07 -0.30
CA GLN A 44 -12.94 -9.35 0.89
C GLN A 44 -14.28 -9.95 0.47
N GLY A 45 -14.37 -11.28 0.48
CA GLY A 45 -15.53 -11.99 -0.05
C GLY A 45 -15.70 -11.67 -1.54
N GLU A 46 -16.89 -11.22 -1.92
CA GLU A 46 -17.20 -10.78 -3.28
C GLU A 46 -16.77 -9.33 -3.57
N SER A 47 -16.38 -8.57 -2.54
CA SER A 47 -15.97 -7.17 -2.69
C SER A 47 -14.47 -7.05 -2.92
N THR A 48 -14.09 -6.07 -3.74
CA THR A 48 -12.69 -5.74 -4.02
C THR A 48 -12.46 -4.25 -3.88
N ARG A 49 -11.32 -3.87 -3.31
CA ARG A 49 -10.91 -2.47 -3.19
C ARG A 49 -9.48 -2.28 -3.63
N LEU A 50 -9.25 -1.20 -4.37
CA LEU A 50 -7.96 -0.68 -4.76
C LEU A 50 -7.50 0.32 -3.70
N LEU A 51 -6.26 0.15 -3.25
CA LEU A 51 -5.59 1.02 -2.28
C LEU A 51 -4.38 1.65 -2.97
N PRO A 52 -4.16 2.97 -2.77
CA PRO A 52 -2.97 3.64 -3.28
C PRO A 52 -1.71 3.10 -2.61
N GLU A 53 -0.69 2.79 -3.39
CA GLU A 53 0.66 2.52 -2.89
C GLU A 53 1.43 3.83 -2.76
N TYR A 54 1.90 4.15 -1.56
CA TYR A 54 2.47 5.46 -1.23
C TYR A 54 3.63 5.84 -2.14
N ASP A 55 4.61 4.95 -2.31
CA ASP A 55 5.82 5.25 -3.08
C ASP A 55 5.48 5.51 -4.55
N VAL A 56 4.59 4.70 -5.15
CA VAL A 56 4.10 4.88 -6.52
C VAL A 56 3.39 6.23 -6.66
N CYS A 57 2.47 6.54 -5.75
CA CYS A 57 1.74 7.80 -5.79
C CYS A 57 2.67 9.01 -5.58
N ARG A 58 3.68 8.88 -4.71
CA ARG A 58 4.67 9.92 -4.45
C ARG A 58 5.53 10.20 -5.68
N GLU A 59 5.99 9.18 -6.38
CA GLU A 59 6.75 9.33 -7.61
C GLU A 59 5.94 10.06 -8.69
N ILE A 60 4.67 9.69 -8.85
CA ILE A 60 3.76 10.34 -9.81
C ILE A 60 3.48 11.79 -9.40
N ALA A 61 3.26 12.06 -8.10
CA ALA A 61 3.04 13.40 -7.58
C ALA A 61 4.22 14.33 -7.90
N LEU A 62 5.44 13.87 -7.64
CA LEU A 62 6.66 14.63 -7.91
C LEU A 62 6.89 14.83 -9.40
N LYS A 63 6.71 13.77 -10.22
CA LYS A 63 6.93 13.82 -11.67
C LYS A 63 5.96 14.77 -12.38
N ASN A 64 4.70 14.81 -11.94
CA ASN A 64 3.64 15.60 -12.58
C ASN A 64 3.37 16.92 -11.86
N ASN A 65 4.07 17.21 -10.77
CA ASN A 65 3.88 18.39 -9.92
C ASN A 65 2.41 18.56 -9.47
N ILE A 66 1.80 17.47 -8.99
CA ILE A 66 0.43 17.44 -8.49
C ILE A 66 0.38 17.02 -7.01
N PRO A 67 -0.61 17.48 -6.24
CA PRO A 67 -0.77 17.06 -4.86
C PRO A 67 -0.95 15.54 -4.74
N LEU A 68 -0.20 14.90 -3.82
CA LEU A 68 -0.33 13.47 -3.52
C LEU A 68 -1.78 13.07 -3.18
N ARG A 69 -2.49 13.96 -2.48
CA ARG A 69 -3.89 13.77 -2.09
C ARG A 69 -4.80 13.54 -3.29
N ASP A 70 -4.55 14.22 -4.41
CA ASP A 70 -5.41 14.15 -5.58
C ASP A 70 -5.27 12.78 -6.27
N ILE A 71 -4.04 12.24 -6.30
CA ILE A 71 -3.78 10.88 -6.78
C ILE A 71 -4.48 9.85 -5.88
N TYR A 72 -4.37 10.01 -4.56
CA TYR A 72 -5.05 9.13 -3.59
C TYR A 72 -6.56 9.16 -3.77
N GLN A 73 -7.15 10.35 -3.93
CA GLN A 73 -8.58 10.53 -4.14
C GLN A 73 -9.02 9.91 -5.47
N TRP A 74 -8.23 10.10 -6.53
CA TRP A 74 -8.51 9.47 -7.82
C TRP A 74 -8.51 7.94 -7.72
N ILE A 75 -7.49 7.33 -7.10
CA ILE A 75 -7.45 5.87 -6.89
C ILE A 75 -8.64 5.39 -6.05
N ASN A 76 -8.97 6.11 -4.97
CA ASN A 76 -10.12 5.76 -4.13
C ASN A 76 -11.44 5.86 -4.89
N SER A 77 -11.58 6.79 -5.84
CA SER A 77 -12.79 6.94 -6.65
C SER A 77 -13.05 5.75 -7.58
N LEU A 78 -12.01 4.97 -7.92
CA LEU A 78 -12.16 3.75 -8.74
C LEU A 78 -12.93 2.64 -8.02
N ASN A 79 -13.02 2.70 -6.69
CA ASN A 79 -13.77 1.73 -5.88
C ASN A 79 -15.28 1.98 -5.88
N CYS A 80 -15.75 3.12 -6.37
CA CYS A 80 -17.16 3.53 -6.29
C CYS A 80 -18.00 3.10 -7.51
N LYS A 81 -17.66 1.99 -8.18
CA LYS A 81 -18.48 1.46 -9.27
C LYS A 81 -19.52 0.47 -8.72
N GLU A 82 -20.71 1.00 -8.44
CA GLU A 82 -21.98 0.25 -8.60
C GLU A 82 -22.43 0.31 -10.06
#